data_AF-A0A225W731-F1
#
_entry.id   AF-A0A225W731-F1
#
_cell.length_a   1.000
_cell.length_b   1.000
_cell.length_c   1.000
_cell.angle_alpha   90.00
_cell.angle_beta   90.00
_cell.angle_gamma   90.00
#
_symmetry.space_group_name_H-M   'P 1'
#
loop_
_entity.id
_entity.type
_entity.pdbx_description
1 polymer ?
#
loop_
_entity_poly.entity_id
_entity_poly.type
_entity_poly.pdbx_seq_one_letter_code
_entity_poly.pdbx_strand_id
1 'polypeptide(L)'
;MTLLGVAAAGQGGGLPSCTEPPTPSVTPAPTSPPTTEAPATEEAPSTTSPPTTEAPSTEAPSTTSPPTTTEPPATTSPPSTEAPSTTSPPTTEAPATEAPSTTSPPTTESPSTEAPSTTSPPATTSPPVSSSSSGSSSGKSGFSRFFDQDRFHEVFPDAVDLYNFDGLVSAADKYTAFANSGDDTSDKRELAAFLAQTSHESDSFKAAQEYGWEDKPLTEYCNTTFYPCAEGQRYHGRGPIQLTWNYNYYRVGEALGLDIFNNPDTVATDSAVAWMTGLWFWMTPQATPDGSFIIHDVVTAENGFATSTKIINGGLECGPEAT
;
A
#
# COMPACT_ATOMS: atom_id res chain seq x y z
N MET A 1 -6.47 14.86 6.34
CA MET A 1 -5.87 13.86 5.45
C MET A 1 -6.53 12.54 5.77
N THR A 2 -7.55 12.16 5.00
CA THR A 2 -8.19 10.85 5.11
C THR A 2 -7.41 9.92 4.20
N LEU A 3 -6.80 8.89 4.76
CA LEU A 3 -5.82 8.03 4.10
C LEU A 3 -6.47 6.68 3.70
N LEU A 4 -6.27 6.34 2.43
CA LEU A 4 -6.37 5.06 1.74
C LEU A 4 -7.71 4.31 1.69
N GLY A 5 -8.26 4.26 0.48
CA GLY A 5 -8.85 3.04 -0.05
C GLY A 5 -7.94 2.47 -1.13
N VAL A 6 -7.27 1.35 -0.86
CA VAL A 6 -6.78 0.49 -1.95
C VAL A 6 -8.01 0.08 -2.75
N ALA A 7 -8.16 0.59 -3.97
CA ALA A 7 -9.31 0.27 -4.80
C ALA A 7 -9.25 -1.22 -5.20
N ALA A 8 -10.13 -2.04 -4.63
CA ALA A 8 -10.55 -3.26 -5.27
C ALA A 8 -11.39 -2.88 -6.51
N ALA A 9 -10.97 -3.34 -7.69
CA ALA A 9 -11.61 -3.05 -8.97
C ALA A 9 -13.14 -3.27 -8.94
N GLY A 10 -13.89 -2.18 -9.13
CA GLY A 10 -15.32 -2.18 -9.44
C GLY A 10 -15.54 -1.40 -10.74
N GLN A 11 -16.28 -2.01 -11.67
CA GLN A 11 -16.42 -1.61 -13.08
C GLN A 11 -16.93 -0.17 -13.32
N GLY A 12 -16.38 0.46 -14.36
CA GLY A 12 -17.17 1.22 -15.35
C GLY A 12 -16.99 2.73 -15.36
N GLY A 13 -16.30 3.23 -16.39
CA GLY A 13 -16.34 4.64 -16.81
C GLY A 13 -14.97 5.15 -17.25
N GLY A 14 -14.71 5.16 -18.56
CA GLY A 14 -13.43 5.66 -19.10
C GLY A 14 -13.29 7.17 -18.95
N LEU A 15 -12.06 7.64 -18.66
CA LEU A 15 -11.50 9.01 -18.81
C LEU A 15 -10.02 9.02 -18.28
N PRO A 16 -9.19 10.07 -18.51
CA PRO A 16 -7.91 9.98 -19.23
C PRO A 16 -6.63 9.79 -18.37
N SER A 17 -5.52 9.54 -19.10
CA SER A 17 -4.19 9.07 -18.64
C SER A 17 -3.28 10.16 -18.02
N CYS A 18 -2.47 9.76 -17.03
CA CYS A 18 -1.47 10.59 -16.32
C CYS A 18 -0.16 10.80 -17.11
N THR A 19 -0.21 10.91 -18.44
CA THR A 19 0.98 10.91 -19.30
C THR A 19 1.22 12.17 -20.11
N GLU A 20 0.63 13.33 -19.80
CA GLU A 20 0.91 14.51 -20.63
C GLU A 20 2.17 15.29 -20.14
N PRO A 21 3.28 15.30 -20.89
CA PRO A 21 4.40 16.20 -20.62
C PRO A 21 4.02 17.65 -21.00
N PRO A 22 4.68 18.68 -20.44
CA PRO A 22 4.46 20.05 -20.88
C PRO A 22 4.81 20.23 -22.35
N THR A 23 3.96 20.96 -23.07
CA THR A 23 4.10 21.31 -24.48
C THR A 23 5.46 22.01 -24.73
N PRO A 24 6.28 21.57 -25.70
CA PRO A 24 7.53 22.26 -26.00
C PRO A 24 7.24 23.63 -26.63
N SER A 25 7.74 24.70 -26.00
CA SER A 25 7.81 26.04 -26.59
C SER A 25 8.64 25.99 -27.88
N VAL A 26 8.01 26.37 -28.98
CA VAL A 26 8.60 26.46 -30.32
C VAL A 26 9.70 27.52 -30.31
N THR A 27 10.96 27.08 -30.45
CA THR A 27 12.09 27.92 -30.82
C THR A 27 12.49 27.57 -32.27
N PRO A 28 12.73 28.55 -33.16
CA PRO A 28 12.96 28.28 -34.57
C PRO A 28 14.30 27.57 -34.84
N ALA A 29 14.27 26.59 -35.75
CA ALA A 29 15.39 25.75 -36.14
C ALA A 29 16.48 26.49 -36.93
N PRO A 30 17.77 26.16 -36.76
CA PRO A 30 18.83 26.58 -37.68
C PRO A 30 18.82 25.76 -38.97
N THR A 31 19.07 26.48 -40.07
CA THR A 31 19.06 26.04 -41.47
C THR A 31 20.20 25.07 -41.79
N SER A 32 19.92 23.97 -42.51
CA SER A 32 20.94 23.05 -43.04
C SER A 32 21.27 23.36 -44.52
N PRO A 33 22.53 23.21 -44.97
CA PRO A 33 22.93 23.39 -46.37
C PRO A 33 22.68 22.15 -47.26
N PRO A 34 22.70 22.28 -48.60
CA PRO A 34 22.10 21.32 -49.52
C PRO A 34 23.03 20.13 -49.82
N THR A 35 22.44 18.97 -50.11
CA THR A 35 23.15 17.80 -50.67
C THR A 35 22.45 17.29 -51.93
N THR A 36 23.30 16.97 -52.90
CA THR A 36 23.12 16.70 -54.34
C THR A 36 22.37 15.40 -54.70
N GLU A 37 21.46 15.46 -55.70
CA GLU A 37 20.91 14.30 -56.47
C GLU A 37 21.98 13.74 -57.44
N ALA A 38 22.07 12.46 -57.87
CA ALA A 38 21.14 11.48 -58.47
C ALA A 38 21.98 10.17 -58.75
N PRO A 39 21.54 9.12 -59.51
CA PRO A 39 20.24 8.77 -60.10
C PRO A 39 19.79 7.29 -59.89
N ALA A 40 18.65 6.95 -60.51
CA ALA A 40 17.84 5.73 -60.42
C ALA A 40 18.40 4.45 -61.11
N THR A 41 17.93 3.26 -60.69
CA THR A 41 16.97 2.35 -61.41
C THR A 41 17.04 0.91 -60.84
N GLU A 42 15.88 0.25 -60.80
CA GLU A 42 15.61 -1.17 -61.20
C GLU A 42 14.77 -2.01 -60.21
N GLU A 43 13.84 -2.79 -60.79
CA GLU A 43 12.61 -3.32 -60.21
C GLU A 43 12.72 -4.63 -59.40
N ALA A 44 11.72 -4.77 -58.50
CA ALA A 44 10.98 -5.94 -57.98
C ALA A 44 11.59 -7.36 -57.95
N PRO A 45 11.25 -8.13 -56.90
CA PRO A 45 10.31 -9.22 -57.14
C PRO A 45 9.16 -9.32 -56.13
N SER A 46 8.01 -9.79 -56.62
CA SER A 46 6.81 -10.14 -55.87
C SER A 46 7.03 -11.28 -54.89
N THR A 47 6.53 -11.14 -53.66
CA THR A 47 6.39 -12.24 -52.70
C THR A 47 4.95 -12.34 -52.18
N THR A 48 4.44 -13.54 -52.35
CA THR A 48 3.10 -14.08 -52.11
C THR A 48 2.64 -13.98 -50.65
N SER A 49 1.39 -13.57 -50.43
CA SER A 49 0.72 -13.59 -49.13
C SER A 49 0.48 -15.02 -48.61
N PRO A 50 0.58 -15.29 -47.29
CA PRO A 50 0.15 -16.56 -46.71
C PRO A 50 -1.39 -16.68 -46.64
N PRO A 51 -1.94 -17.91 -46.58
CA PRO A 51 -3.38 -18.15 -46.66
C PRO A 51 -4.12 -17.79 -45.37
N THR A 52 -5.28 -17.16 -45.52
CA THR A 52 -6.29 -16.96 -44.48
C THR A 52 -6.91 -18.31 -44.12
N THR A 53 -6.82 -18.70 -42.84
CA THR A 53 -7.55 -19.85 -42.30
C THR A 53 -8.85 -19.32 -41.66
N GLU A 54 -10.00 -19.66 -42.24
CA GLU A 54 -11.31 -19.40 -41.62
C GLU A 54 -11.53 -20.35 -40.43
N ALA A 55 -12.03 -19.80 -39.32
CA ALA A 55 -12.53 -20.56 -38.20
C ALA A 55 -13.97 -21.07 -38.49
N PRO A 56 -14.37 -22.26 -38.02
CA PRO A 56 -15.68 -22.82 -38.30
C PRO A 56 -16.79 -22.09 -37.53
N SER A 57 -17.79 -21.62 -38.28
CA SER A 57 -19.08 -21.17 -37.78
C SER A 57 -19.86 -22.34 -37.18
N THR A 58 -20.34 -22.19 -35.93
CA THR A 58 -21.27 -23.14 -35.31
C THR A 58 -22.61 -22.43 -35.15
N GLU A 59 -23.61 -22.90 -35.89
CA GLU A 59 -25.00 -22.46 -35.81
C GLU A 59 -25.63 -22.76 -34.45
N ALA A 60 -26.40 -21.79 -33.94
CA ALA A 60 -27.30 -21.97 -32.82
C ALA A 60 -28.60 -22.66 -33.27
N PRO A 61 -29.16 -23.63 -32.52
CA PRO A 61 -30.50 -24.11 -32.78
C PRO A 61 -31.55 -23.21 -32.11
N SER A 62 -32.59 -22.85 -32.88
CA SER A 62 -33.79 -22.16 -32.41
C SER A 62 -34.97 -23.10 -32.19
N THR A 63 -35.96 -22.59 -31.44
CA THR A 63 -37.36 -23.04 -31.23
C THR A 63 -37.51 -24.11 -30.13
N THR A 64 -38.48 -24.09 -29.19
CA THR A 64 -39.90 -23.70 -29.24
C THR A 64 -40.46 -23.57 -27.79
N SER A 65 -41.35 -22.59 -27.50
CA SER A 65 -42.15 -22.47 -26.26
C SER A 65 -43.36 -23.43 -26.27
N PRO A 66 -43.86 -23.98 -25.14
CA PRO A 66 -45.06 -23.44 -24.44
C PRO A 66 -45.18 -23.88 -22.94
N PRO A 67 -46.34 -23.77 -22.22
CA PRO A 67 -47.37 -22.73 -22.16
C PRO A 67 -47.58 -22.14 -20.74
N THR A 68 -48.43 -21.12 -20.70
CA THR A 68 -49.08 -20.41 -19.58
C THR A 68 -49.96 -21.27 -18.66
N THR A 69 -49.99 -20.96 -17.35
CA THR A 69 -51.04 -21.27 -16.34
C THR A 69 -50.87 -20.23 -15.20
N THR A 70 -51.79 -19.27 -15.00
CA THR A 70 -52.98 -19.28 -14.08
C THR A 70 -52.56 -19.64 -12.65
N GLU A 71 -52.70 -18.90 -11.54
CA GLU A 71 -53.60 -17.86 -10.99
C GLU A 71 -52.83 -17.21 -9.80
N PRO A 72 -53.21 -16.03 -9.27
CA PRO A 72 -52.52 -15.38 -8.14
C PRO A 72 -53.03 -15.90 -6.78
N PRO A 73 -52.19 -15.98 -5.72
CA PRO A 73 -52.70 -16.14 -4.38
C PRO A 73 -53.29 -14.82 -3.84
N ALA A 74 -54.44 -14.96 -3.20
CA ALA A 74 -55.25 -13.90 -2.65
C ALA A 74 -54.57 -13.09 -1.54
N THR A 75 -54.89 -11.80 -1.56
CA THR A 75 -54.78 -10.82 -0.49
C THR A 75 -55.31 -11.32 0.85
N THR A 76 -54.49 -11.23 1.88
CA THR A 76 -54.97 -11.17 3.28
C THR A 76 -54.41 -9.90 3.92
N SER A 77 -55.34 -9.08 4.42
CA SER A 77 -55.14 -7.76 4.99
C SER A 77 -54.31 -7.80 6.29
N PRO A 78 -53.56 -6.72 6.62
CA PRO A 78 -52.89 -6.61 7.91
C PRO A 78 -53.91 -6.33 9.04
N PRO A 79 -53.79 -6.92 10.23
CA PRO A 79 -54.48 -6.41 11.40
C PRO A 79 -53.84 -5.09 11.86
N SER A 80 -54.71 -4.12 12.09
CA SER A 80 -54.41 -2.77 12.57
C SER A 80 -54.63 -2.70 14.09
N THR A 81 -53.70 -2.00 14.74
CA THR A 81 -53.82 -1.23 16.00
C THR A 81 -54.04 -1.99 17.33
N GLU A 82 -53.02 -1.95 18.19
CA GLU A 82 -53.12 -1.26 19.50
C GLU A 82 -51.74 -1.13 20.18
N ALA A 83 -51.37 0.11 20.53
CA ALA A 83 -50.44 0.48 21.59
C ALA A 83 -50.90 1.84 22.13
N PRO A 84 -50.60 2.25 23.38
CA PRO A 84 -49.93 1.54 24.47
C PRO A 84 -50.76 1.53 25.78
N SER A 85 -50.38 0.70 26.75
CA SER A 85 -50.73 0.94 28.15
C SER A 85 -49.47 0.96 29.00
N THR A 86 -49.25 2.15 29.54
CA THR A 86 -48.23 2.54 30.51
C THR A 86 -48.29 1.67 31.75
N THR A 87 -47.21 0.95 32.06
CA THR A 87 -46.96 0.48 33.41
C THR A 87 -45.61 1.01 33.83
N SER A 88 -45.62 1.92 34.79
CA SER A 88 -44.45 2.56 35.38
C SER A 88 -43.48 1.52 35.96
N PRO A 89 -42.15 1.72 35.84
CA PRO A 89 -41.20 0.88 36.57
C PRO A 89 -41.35 1.12 38.09
N PRO A 90 -41.18 0.08 38.94
CA PRO A 90 -41.16 0.27 40.39
C PRO A 90 -39.95 1.11 40.80
N THR A 91 -40.23 2.21 41.50
CA THR A 91 -39.27 3.02 42.25
C THR A 91 -38.59 2.15 43.29
N THR A 92 -37.31 1.83 43.09
CA THR A 92 -36.46 1.24 44.13
C THR A 92 -35.57 2.34 44.67
N GLU A 93 -35.66 2.56 45.99
CA GLU A 93 -34.90 3.54 46.75
C GLU A 93 -33.39 3.41 46.52
N ALA A 94 -32.75 4.58 46.42
CA ALA A 94 -31.30 4.71 46.47
C ALA A 94 -30.78 4.34 47.87
N PRO A 95 -29.79 3.44 48.00
CA PRO A 95 -28.99 3.40 49.21
C PRO A 95 -27.98 4.55 49.15
N ALA A 96 -28.22 5.58 49.98
CA ALA A 96 -27.18 6.52 50.37
C ALA A 96 -26.26 5.82 51.37
N THR A 97 -24.99 5.57 51.02
CA THR A 97 -23.91 5.38 52.01
C THR A 97 -22.54 5.55 51.34
N GLU A 98 -21.89 6.65 51.72
CA GLU A 98 -20.45 6.92 51.89
C GLU A 98 -19.45 6.84 50.72
N ALA A 99 -18.86 8.00 50.46
CA ALA A 99 -17.59 8.17 49.78
C ALA A 99 -16.45 7.59 50.63
N PRO A 100 -15.58 6.71 50.09
CA PRO A 100 -14.32 6.40 50.76
C PRO A 100 -13.31 7.50 50.46
N SER A 101 -12.67 7.94 51.55
CA SER A 101 -11.65 8.97 51.61
C SER A 101 -10.42 8.69 50.73
N THR A 102 -9.86 9.79 50.27
CA THR A 102 -8.50 9.95 49.75
C THR A 102 -7.47 9.15 50.55
N THR A 103 -6.82 8.19 49.89
CA THR A 103 -5.54 7.64 50.37
C THR A 103 -4.50 7.86 49.28
N SER A 104 -3.51 8.69 49.60
CA SER A 104 -2.36 9.00 48.75
C SER A 104 -1.57 7.72 48.41
N PRO A 105 -0.94 7.64 47.22
CA PRO A 105 -0.05 6.53 46.91
C PRO A 105 1.20 6.55 47.80
N PRO A 106 1.73 5.40 48.25
CA PRO A 106 3.01 5.36 48.95
C PRO A 106 4.14 5.74 47.99
N THR A 107 4.92 6.74 48.39
CA THR A 107 6.19 7.13 47.80
C THR A 107 7.16 5.95 47.92
N THR A 108 7.48 5.31 46.80
CA THR A 108 8.57 4.32 46.75
C THR A 108 9.85 5.08 46.38
N GLU A 109 10.77 5.17 47.34
CA GLU A 109 12.10 5.72 47.12
C GLU A 109 12.88 4.88 46.09
N SER A 110 13.44 5.55 45.09
CA SER A 110 14.46 5.00 44.20
C SER A 110 15.76 4.78 44.96
N PRO A 111 16.37 3.59 44.93
CA PRO A 111 17.75 3.45 45.36
C PRO A 111 18.69 4.00 44.26
N SER A 112 19.27 5.16 44.57
CA SER A 112 20.48 5.69 43.97
C SER A 112 21.56 4.61 43.90
N THR A 113 22.04 4.29 42.70
CA THR A 113 23.25 3.48 42.50
C THR A 113 24.29 4.33 41.80
N GLU A 114 25.40 4.55 42.52
CA GLU A 114 26.63 5.19 42.09
C GLU A 114 27.15 4.64 40.76
N ALA A 115 27.50 5.57 39.86
CA ALA A 115 28.35 5.30 38.72
C ALA A 115 29.82 5.21 39.17
N PRO A 116 30.60 4.21 38.71
CA PRO A 116 32.04 4.31 38.71
C PRO A 116 32.56 4.82 37.36
N SER A 117 33.53 5.71 37.47
CA SER A 117 34.19 6.46 36.41
C SER A 117 35.03 5.62 35.44
N THR A 118 35.04 6.08 34.19
CA THR A 118 36.17 6.21 33.26
C THR A 118 37.30 5.18 33.31
N THR A 119 37.48 4.43 32.22
CA THR A 119 38.82 4.05 31.72
C THR A 119 38.78 3.98 30.19
N SER A 120 39.46 4.91 29.53
CA SER A 120 39.74 4.88 28.09
C SER A 120 40.84 3.86 27.76
N PRO A 121 40.77 3.17 26.62
CA PRO A 121 41.94 2.64 25.92
C PRO A 121 42.32 3.48 24.69
N PRO A 122 43.56 3.39 24.20
CA PRO A 122 44.22 4.42 23.42
C PRO A 122 43.91 4.35 21.91
N ALA A 123 44.01 5.51 21.28
CA ALA A 123 44.06 5.70 19.84
C ALA A 123 45.16 4.84 19.20
N THR A 124 44.81 4.07 18.18
CA THR A 124 45.78 3.44 17.29
C THR A 124 45.45 3.78 15.84
N THR A 125 46.46 4.35 15.20
CA THR A 125 46.65 4.81 13.83
C THR A 125 46.19 3.85 12.73
N SER A 126 45.50 4.39 11.72
CA SER A 126 45.29 3.80 10.39
C SER A 126 46.58 3.77 9.56
N PRO A 127 46.74 2.79 8.65
CA PRO A 127 47.43 2.98 7.38
C PRO A 127 46.43 2.95 6.19
N PRO A 128 46.77 3.55 5.04
CA PRO A 128 45.84 3.68 3.92
C PRO A 128 46.05 2.65 2.80
N VAL A 129 45.02 2.61 1.93
CA VAL A 129 44.93 2.20 0.51
C VAL A 129 44.59 0.76 0.10
N SER A 130 43.45 0.70 -0.61
CA SER A 130 43.15 -0.03 -1.86
C SER A 130 43.25 -1.55 -1.91
N SER A 131 42.12 -2.22 -2.06
CA SER A 131 41.63 -2.75 -3.35
C SER A 131 40.54 -3.80 -3.15
N SER A 132 39.49 -3.70 -3.98
CA SER A 132 38.70 -4.79 -4.54
C SER A 132 38.27 -5.93 -3.61
N SER A 133 37.06 -5.85 -3.08
CA SER A 133 36.33 -7.04 -2.65
C SER A 133 34.96 -7.08 -3.31
N SER A 134 34.88 -7.77 -4.46
CA SER A 134 33.70 -8.57 -4.78
C SER A 134 33.59 -9.65 -3.71
N GLY A 135 32.97 -9.30 -2.58
CA GLY A 135 32.50 -10.23 -1.59
C GLY A 135 31.01 -10.43 -1.83
N SER A 136 30.63 -11.62 -2.30
CA SER A 136 29.25 -12.08 -2.18
C SER A 136 28.85 -12.04 -0.70
N SER A 137 28.14 -10.99 -0.30
CA SER A 137 27.43 -10.93 0.97
C SER A 137 26.06 -11.56 0.78
N SER A 138 26.02 -12.87 0.82
CA SER A 138 24.78 -13.62 0.96
C SER A 138 24.12 -13.19 2.28
N GLY A 139 23.06 -12.38 2.21
CA GLY A 139 22.16 -12.12 3.34
C GLY A 139 22.14 -10.71 3.96
N LYS A 140 22.57 -9.67 3.24
CA LYS A 140 22.16 -8.29 3.59
C LYS A 140 21.60 -7.63 2.34
N SER A 141 20.45 -7.00 2.45
CA SER A 141 19.83 -6.31 1.32
C SER A 141 20.82 -5.33 0.70
N GLY A 142 21.01 -5.45 -0.62
CA GLY A 142 22.07 -4.72 -1.31
C GLY A 142 21.96 -3.21 -1.11
N PHE A 143 20.74 -2.67 -1.00
CA PHE A 143 20.50 -1.24 -0.94
C PHE A 143 21.00 -0.56 0.35
N SER A 144 21.27 -1.31 1.42
CA SER A 144 21.87 -0.79 2.66
C SER A 144 23.27 -0.16 2.44
N ARG A 145 23.89 -0.42 1.29
CA ARG A 145 25.13 0.25 0.85
C ARG A 145 24.94 1.73 0.47
N PHE A 146 23.71 2.19 0.29
CA PHE A 146 23.38 3.55 -0.16
C PHE A 146 22.73 4.43 0.90
N PHE A 147 22.11 3.80 1.89
CA PHE A 147 21.29 4.43 2.91
C PHE A 147 21.33 3.54 4.15
N ASP A 148 21.36 4.13 5.33
CA ASP A 148 21.49 3.43 6.60
C ASP A 148 20.56 4.03 7.66
N GLN A 149 20.57 3.45 8.85
CA GLN A 149 19.74 3.88 9.97
C GLN A 149 20.01 5.33 10.39
N ASP A 150 21.27 5.76 10.39
CA ASP A 150 21.64 7.12 10.77
C ASP A 150 21.08 8.13 9.76
N ARG A 151 21.23 7.84 8.47
CA ARG A 151 20.67 8.67 7.41
C ARG A 151 19.13 8.66 7.42
N PHE A 152 18.51 7.54 7.78
CA PHE A 152 17.05 7.48 7.97
C PHE A 152 16.61 8.46 9.06
N HIS A 153 17.26 8.45 10.23
CA HIS A 153 16.96 9.39 11.31
C HIS A 153 17.26 10.85 10.94
N GLU A 154 18.29 11.12 10.14
CA GLU A 154 18.55 12.48 9.65
C GLU A 154 17.44 13.01 8.73
N VAL A 155 16.87 12.14 7.89
CA VAL A 155 15.83 12.51 6.92
C VAL A 155 14.44 12.53 7.57
N PHE A 156 14.17 11.62 8.50
CA PHE A 156 12.90 11.47 9.22
C PHE A 156 13.13 11.57 10.73
N PRO A 157 13.48 12.76 11.25
CA PRO A 157 13.89 12.93 12.65
C PRO A 157 12.77 12.69 13.67
N ASP A 158 11.51 12.76 13.22
CA ASP A 158 10.33 12.55 14.06
C ASP A 158 9.70 11.16 13.85
N ALA A 159 10.35 10.26 13.11
CA ALA A 159 9.87 8.90 12.92
C ALA A 159 9.72 8.18 14.26
N VAL A 160 8.59 7.48 14.46
CA VAL A 160 8.40 6.66 15.67
C VAL A 160 9.23 5.38 15.60
N ASP A 161 9.57 4.79 16.76
CA ASP A 161 10.43 3.60 16.88
C ASP A 161 10.02 2.39 16.01
N LEU A 162 8.72 2.29 15.68
CA LEU A 162 8.19 1.29 14.76
C LEU A 162 8.94 1.31 13.42
N TYR A 163 9.26 2.51 12.92
CA TYR A 163 9.88 2.72 11.62
C TYR A 163 11.38 2.92 11.77
N ASN A 164 12.12 1.82 11.82
CA ASN A 164 13.58 1.82 11.72
C ASN A 164 14.02 1.16 10.41
N PHE A 165 15.07 1.72 9.80
CA PHE A 165 15.60 1.27 8.52
C PHE A 165 16.21 -0.14 8.59
N ASP A 166 16.80 -0.53 9.73
CA ASP A 166 17.30 -1.90 9.92
C ASP A 166 16.17 -2.95 9.83
N GLY A 167 14.97 -2.59 10.27
CA GLY A 167 13.75 -3.36 10.09
C GLY A 167 13.36 -3.51 8.62
N LEU A 168 13.49 -2.44 7.82
CA LEU A 168 13.29 -2.49 6.37
C LEU A 168 14.33 -3.40 5.69
N VAL A 169 15.60 -3.29 6.06
CA VAL A 169 16.68 -4.15 5.58
C VAL A 169 16.38 -5.62 5.87
N SER A 170 15.92 -5.92 7.09
CA SER A 170 15.56 -7.28 7.49
C SER A 170 14.31 -7.80 6.76
N ALA A 171 13.29 -6.97 6.58
CA ALA A 171 12.07 -7.32 5.85
C ALA A 171 12.35 -7.59 4.35
N ALA A 172 13.34 -6.90 3.77
CA ALA A 172 13.72 -7.07 2.38
C ALA A 172 14.34 -8.45 2.08
N ASP A 173 14.78 -9.22 3.07
CA ASP A 173 15.22 -10.61 2.85
C ASP A 173 14.11 -11.50 2.27
N LYS A 174 12.84 -11.16 2.53
CA LYS A 174 11.68 -11.83 1.92
C LYS A 174 11.39 -11.36 0.48
N TYR A 175 11.90 -10.20 0.11
CA TYR A 175 11.67 -9.52 -1.16
C TYR A 175 13.00 -9.19 -1.85
N THR A 176 13.81 -10.20 -2.13
CA THR A 176 15.21 -10.05 -2.54
C THR A 176 15.44 -9.28 -3.86
N ALA A 177 14.39 -9.04 -4.64
CA ALA A 177 14.45 -8.23 -5.85
C ALA A 177 14.34 -6.72 -5.58
N PHE A 178 13.74 -6.32 -4.45
CA PHE A 178 13.52 -4.93 -4.08
C PHE A 178 14.86 -4.17 -3.96
N ALA A 179 15.01 -3.11 -4.74
CA ALA A 179 16.20 -2.27 -4.82
C ALA A 179 17.50 -3.09 -4.96
N ASN A 180 17.44 -4.16 -5.78
CA ASN A 180 18.53 -5.10 -5.98
C ASN A 180 18.57 -5.64 -7.43
N SER A 181 18.38 -4.74 -8.39
CA SER A 181 18.39 -5.01 -9.83
C SER A 181 19.79 -5.24 -10.40
N GLY A 182 20.83 -4.81 -9.67
CA GLY A 182 22.21 -4.78 -10.15
C GLY A 182 22.61 -3.46 -10.82
N ASP A 183 21.68 -2.51 -10.99
CA ASP A 183 21.97 -1.13 -11.39
C ASP A 183 21.82 -0.18 -10.19
N ASP A 184 22.94 0.38 -9.72
CA ASP A 184 22.97 1.26 -8.55
C ASP A 184 22.04 2.48 -8.67
N THR A 185 21.82 2.98 -9.89
CA THR A 185 20.95 4.14 -10.11
C THR A 185 19.48 3.76 -9.92
N SER A 186 19.06 2.65 -10.52
CA SER A 186 17.71 2.11 -10.41
C SER A 186 17.41 1.66 -8.98
N ASP A 187 18.35 0.98 -8.32
CA ASP A 187 18.21 0.54 -6.93
C ASP A 187 18.00 1.73 -5.97
N LYS A 188 18.79 2.81 -6.13
CA LYS A 188 18.62 4.05 -5.35
C LYS A 188 17.27 4.71 -5.62
N ARG A 189 16.84 4.74 -6.88
CA ARG A 189 15.54 5.34 -7.27
C ARG A 189 14.38 4.58 -6.68
N GLU A 190 14.41 3.25 -6.75
CA GLU A 190 13.37 2.42 -6.15
C GLU A 190 13.30 2.61 -4.63
N LEU A 191 14.45 2.55 -3.93
CA LEU A 191 14.48 2.77 -2.49
C LEU A 191 13.95 4.17 -2.12
N ALA A 192 14.39 5.20 -2.84
CA ALA A 192 13.94 6.57 -2.60
C ALA A 192 12.44 6.73 -2.86
N ALA A 193 11.91 6.10 -3.92
CA ALA A 193 10.49 6.13 -4.23
C ALA A 193 9.65 5.41 -3.16
N PHE A 194 10.09 4.24 -2.72
CA PHE A 194 9.44 3.49 -1.65
C PHE A 194 9.38 4.30 -0.35
N LEU A 195 10.52 4.86 0.07
CA LEU A 195 10.60 5.70 1.28
C LEU A 195 9.77 6.98 1.13
N ALA A 196 9.74 7.61 -0.05
CA ALA A 196 8.96 8.82 -0.27
C ALA A 196 7.45 8.54 -0.22
N GLN A 197 6.96 7.49 -0.88
CA GLN A 197 5.55 7.13 -0.84
C GLN A 197 5.13 6.72 0.57
N THR A 198 5.88 5.82 1.21
CA THR A 198 5.55 5.40 2.57
C THR A 198 5.69 6.52 3.60
N SER A 199 6.63 7.45 3.41
CA SER A 199 6.70 8.69 4.18
C SER A 199 5.45 9.54 3.97
N HIS A 200 4.88 9.61 2.76
CA HIS A 200 3.63 10.35 2.54
C HIS A 200 2.48 9.71 3.30
N GLU A 201 2.30 8.39 3.14
CA GLU A 201 1.19 7.66 3.75
C GLU A 201 1.24 7.67 5.28
N SER A 202 2.43 7.64 5.88
CA SER A 202 2.61 7.52 7.34
C SER A 202 2.88 8.84 8.06
N ASP A 203 2.57 9.99 7.43
CA ASP A 203 2.89 11.32 7.95
C ASP A 203 4.38 11.42 8.35
N SER A 204 5.27 11.22 7.38
CA SER A 204 6.73 11.16 7.58
C SER A 204 7.14 10.17 8.68
N PHE A 205 6.50 8.99 8.70
CA PHE A 205 6.73 7.94 9.69
C PHE A 205 6.38 8.34 11.14
N LYS A 206 5.53 9.36 11.36
CA LYS A 206 4.99 9.70 12.68
C LYS A 206 3.76 8.85 13.05
N ALA A 207 3.02 8.39 12.04
CA ALA A 207 1.76 7.68 12.24
C ALA A 207 1.93 6.16 12.00
N ALA A 208 1.92 5.37 13.09
CA ALA A 208 1.83 3.91 13.01
C ALA A 208 0.42 3.43 12.57
N GLN A 209 -0.59 4.25 12.87
CA GLN A 209 -2.00 4.00 12.59
C GLN A 209 -2.64 5.27 12.06
N GLU A 210 -3.71 5.11 11.27
CA GLU A 210 -4.54 6.21 10.80
C GLU A 210 -5.02 7.06 12.00
N TYR A 211 -4.97 8.38 11.88
CA TYR A 211 -5.44 9.28 12.94
C TYR A 211 -6.95 9.14 13.16
N GLY A 212 -7.38 9.09 14.43
CA GLY A 212 -8.80 9.02 14.81
C GLY A 212 -9.43 7.64 14.57
N TRP A 213 -8.63 6.58 14.43
CA TRP A 213 -9.12 5.23 14.20
C TRP A 213 -10.00 4.70 15.34
N GLU A 214 -9.80 5.17 16.57
CA GLU A 214 -10.56 4.75 17.75
C GLU A 214 -12.05 5.09 17.62
N ASP A 215 -12.35 6.22 16.98
CA ASP A 215 -13.71 6.74 16.78
C ASP A 215 -14.45 6.04 15.62
N LYS A 216 -13.73 5.29 14.78
CA LYS A 216 -14.31 4.57 13.65
C LYS A 216 -15.09 3.33 14.12
N PRO A 217 -16.29 3.08 13.58
CA PRO A 217 -17.05 1.87 13.88
C PRO A 217 -16.33 0.63 13.34
N LEU A 218 -16.57 -0.54 13.94
CA LEU A 218 -16.01 -1.82 13.48
C LEU A 218 -16.39 -2.19 12.03
N THR A 219 -17.47 -1.60 11.51
CA THR A 219 -17.92 -1.78 10.13
C THR A 219 -17.12 -0.96 9.12
N GLU A 220 -16.38 0.06 9.57
CA GLU A 220 -15.51 0.82 8.68
C GLU A 220 -14.35 -0.05 8.22
N TYR A 221 -14.04 0.01 6.92
CA TYR A 221 -13.04 -0.85 6.27
C TYR A 221 -13.29 -2.36 6.41
N CYS A 222 -14.53 -2.75 6.70
CA CYS A 222 -14.98 -4.14 6.77
C CYS A 222 -15.92 -4.45 5.60
N ASN A 223 -15.43 -5.19 4.60
CA ASN A 223 -16.24 -5.70 3.49
C ASN A 223 -16.47 -7.21 3.66
N THR A 224 -17.70 -7.58 3.97
CA THR A 224 -18.12 -8.96 4.24
C THR A 224 -18.44 -9.79 2.99
N THR A 225 -18.30 -9.22 1.78
CA THR A 225 -18.61 -9.90 0.52
C THR A 225 -17.76 -11.15 0.32
N PHE A 226 -16.48 -11.10 0.72
CA PHE A 226 -15.51 -12.19 0.50
C PHE A 226 -15.09 -12.87 1.80
N TYR A 227 -14.90 -12.09 2.88
CA TYR A 227 -14.41 -12.59 4.16
C TYR A 227 -15.20 -11.93 5.30
N PRO A 228 -15.85 -12.70 6.19
CA PRO A 228 -16.38 -12.16 7.43
C PRO A 228 -15.24 -11.53 8.24
N CYS A 229 -15.43 -10.29 8.69
CA CYS A 229 -14.45 -9.60 9.52
C CYS A 229 -14.29 -10.32 10.87
N ALA A 230 -13.05 -10.48 11.31
CA ALA A 230 -12.76 -11.01 12.65
C ALA A 230 -13.45 -10.17 13.74
N GLU A 231 -13.98 -10.85 14.76
CA GLU A 231 -14.75 -10.23 15.82
C GLU A 231 -13.93 -9.18 16.59
N GLY A 232 -14.51 -8.00 16.78
CA GLY A 232 -13.87 -6.90 17.51
C GLY A 232 -12.72 -6.19 16.78
N GLN A 233 -12.37 -6.63 15.57
CA GLN A 233 -11.22 -6.09 14.84
C GLN A 233 -11.57 -4.90 13.94
N ARG A 234 -10.63 -3.97 13.80
CA ARG A 234 -10.69 -2.83 12.86
C ARG A 234 -9.56 -2.94 11.84
N TYR A 235 -9.88 -2.61 10.59
CA TYR A 235 -8.96 -2.67 9.46
C TYR A 235 -8.66 -1.28 8.87
N HIS A 236 -8.56 -0.27 9.72
CA HIS A 236 -8.04 1.06 9.39
C HIS A 236 -6.56 1.01 8.98
N GLY A 237 -6.07 2.14 8.46
CA GLY A 237 -4.69 2.25 7.98
C GLY A 237 -3.66 1.95 9.08
N ARG A 238 -2.72 1.03 8.81
CA ARG A 238 -1.57 0.76 9.67
C ARG A 238 -0.28 0.57 8.89
N GLY A 239 0.84 0.87 9.55
CA GLY A 239 2.18 0.69 8.99
C GLY A 239 2.51 1.70 7.87
N PRO A 240 3.63 1.46 7.16
CA PRO A 240 4.28 2.47 6.32
C PRO A 240 3.50 2.78 5.05
N ILE A 241 2.71 1.82 4.55
CA ILE A 241 1.81 2.01 3.39
C ILE A 241 0.35 2.22 3.82
N GLN A 242 0.09 2.38 5.12
CA GLN A 242 -1.25 2.49 5.70
C GLN A 242 -2.21 1.41 5.16
N LEU A 243 -1.85 0.14 5.38
CA LEU A 243 -2.65 -1.00 4.94
C LEU A 243 -4.08 -0.88 5.51
N THR A 244 -5.08 -0.81 4.62
CA THR A 244 -6.49 -0.60 4.96
C THR A 244 -7.37 -1.67 4.31
N TRP A 245 -8.53 -1.97 4.89
CA TRP A 245 -9.52 -2.98 4.50
C TRP A 245 -9.21 -4.42 4.88
N ASN A 246 -10.22 -5.11 5.42
CA ASN A 246 -10.16 -6.51 5.87
C ASN A 246 -9.59 -7.48 4.83
N TYR A 247 -9.96 -7.34 3.56
CA TYR A 247 -9.46 -8.21 2.49
C TYR A 247 -7.97 -8.02 2.21
N ASN A 248 -7.40 -6.84 2.46
CA ASN A 248 -5.96 -6.61 2.29
C ASN A 248 -5.16 -7.22 3.45
N TYR A 249 -5.64 -7.07 4.68
CA TYR A 249 -5.07 -7.76 5.84
C TYR A 249 -5.11 -9.29 5.67
N TYR A 250 -6.20 -9.82 5.14
CA TYR A 250 -6.30 -11.25 4.81
C TYR A 250 -5.23 -11.67 3.78
N ARG A 251 -5.16 -10.98 2.64
CA ARG A 251 -4.24 -11.33 1.54
C ARG A 251 -2.76 -11.23 1.95
N VAL A 252 -2.40 -10.19 2.69
CA VAL A 252 -1.05 -10.00 3.20
C VAL A 252 -0.72 -11.07 4.24
N GLY A 253 -1.65 -11.35 5.17
CA GLY A 253 -1.49 -12.39 6.17
C GLY A 253 -1.20 -13.76 5.55
N GLU A 254 -2.00 -14.16 4.56
CA GLU A 254 -1.81 -15.39 3.79
C GLU A 254 -0.44 -15.41 3.07
N ALA A 255 -0.07 -14.32 2.39
CA ALA A 255 1.19 -14.25 1.66
C ALA A 255 2.43 -14.27 2.58
N LEU A 256 2.32 -13.69 3.77
CA LEU A 256 3.42 -13.62 4.73
C LEU A 256 3.46 -14.82 5.68
N GLY A 257 2.37 -15.58 5.81
CA GLY A 257 2.21 -16.62 6.82
C GLY A 257 2.02 -16.05 8.23
N LEU A 258 1.36 -14.90 8.34
CA LEU A 258 1.13 -14.16 9.58
C LEU A 258 -0.37 -13.97 9.82
N ASP A 259 -0.81 -14.15 11.06
CA ASP A 259 -2.21 -13.96 11.43
C ASP A 259 -2.54 -12.48 11.73
N ILE A 260 -2.26 -11.60 10.77
CA ILE A 260 -2.59 -10.17 10.89
C ILE A 260 -4.07 -9.88 10.61
N PHE A 261 -4.82 -10.86 10.09
CA PHE A 261 -6.26 -10.71 9.89
C PHE A 261 -7.00 -10.73 11.23
N ASN A 262 -6.68 -11.68 12.11
CA ASN A 262 -7.25 -11.71 13.46
C ASN A 262 -6.50 -10.81 14.44
N ASN A 263 -5.24 -10.43 14.13
CA ASN A 263 -4.40 -9.56 14.97
C ASN A 263 -3.86 -8.35 14.17
N PRO A 264 -4.72 -7.48 13.64
CA PRO A 264 -4.31 -6.38 12.75
C PRO A 264 -3.38 -5.36 13.42
N ASP A 265 -3.47 -5.19 14.75
CA ASP A 265 -2.60 -4.30 15.52
C ASP A 265 -1.11 -4.68 15.43
N THR A 266 -0.81 -5.92 15.06
CA THR A 266 0.58 -6.37 14.81
C THR A 266 1.27 -5.51 13.76
N VAL A 267 0.54 -5.02 12.75
CA VAL A 267 1.10 -4.15 11.68
C VAL A 267 1.56 -2.78 12.24
N ALA A 268 1.01 -2.34 13.38
CA ALA A 268 1.36 -1.07 14.02
C ALA A 268 2.27 -1.23 15.25
N THR A 269 2.63 -2.44 15.62
CA THR A 269 3.39 -2.73 16.85
C THR A 269 4.64 -3.57 16.62
N ASP A 270 4.71 -4.32 15.52
CA ASP A 270 5.89 -5.06 15.11
C ASP A 270 6.53 -4.40 13.88
N SER A 271 7.77 -3.92 14.04
CA SER A 271 8.51 -3.21 13.00
C SER A 271 8.74 -4.06 11.75
N ALA A 272 9.07 -5.34 11.91
CA ALA A 272 9.32 -6.23 10.78
C ALA A 272 8.02 -6.48 10.02
N VAL A 273 6.91 -6.70 10.72
CA VAL A 273 5.59 -6.87 10.09
C VAL A 273 5.18 -5.60 9.35
N ALA A 274 5.36 -4.42 9.95
CA ALA A 274 5.05 -3.14 9.32
C ALA A 274 5.79 -2.97 7.98
N TRP A 275 7.11 -3.22 7.96
CA TRP A 275 7.88 -3.15 6.71
C TRP A 275 7.52 -4.25 5.71
N MET A 276 7.26 -5.47 6.17
CA MET A 276 6.84 -6.57 5.29
C MET A 276 5.49 -6.27 4.62
N THR A 277 4.54 -5.63 5.28
CA THR A 277 3.26 -5.26 4.64
C THR A 277 3.45 -4.17 3.58
N GLY A 278 4.31 -3.18 3.84
CA GLY A 278 4.70 -2.16 2.87
C GLY A 278 5.38 -2.76 1.64
N LEU A 279 6.39 -3.61 1.85
CA LEU A 279 7.09 -4.30 0.77
C LEU A 279 6.16 -5.26 0.02
N TRP A 280 5.28 -5.99 0.71
CA TRP A 280 4.28 -6.84 0.06
C TRP A 280 3.46 -6.03 -0.94
N PHE A 281 2.95 -4.87 -0.52
CA PHE A 281 2.15 -4.02 -1.40
C PHE A 281 2.94 -3.57 -2.63
N TRP A 282 4.17 -3.12 -2.40
CA TRP A 282 5.09 -2.64 -3.44
C TRP A 282 5.45 -3.70 -4.48
N MET A 283 5.59 -4.95 -4.03
CA MET A 283 6.05 -6.10 -4.82
C MET A 283 4.91 -6.98 -5.36
N THR A 284 3.64 -6.60 -5.13
CA THR A 284 2.46 -7.39 -5.53
C THR A 284 1.60 -6.62 -6.54
N PRO A 285 0.99 -7.31 -7.54
CA PRO A 285 0.07 -6.66 -8.45
C PRO A 285 -1.10 -5.98 -7.73
N GLN A 286 -1.24 -4.69 -7.99
CA GLN A 286 -2.36 -3.86 -7.56
C GLN A 286 -3.30 -3.62 -8.74
N ALA A 287 -4.60 -3.61 -8.48
CA ALA A 287 -5.59 -3.30 -9.51
C ALA A 287 -5.79 -1.78 -9.60
N THR A 288 -5.79 -1.26 -10.81
CA THR A 288 -6.12 0.13 -11.14
C THR A 288 -7.17 0.14 -12.25
N PRO A 289 -7.82 1.28 -12.55
CA PRO A 289 -8.74 1.36 -13.69
C PRO A 289 -8.11 0.97 -15.03
N ASP A 290 -6.79 1.12 -15.18
CA ASP A 290 -6.07 0.88 -16.43
C ASP A 290 -5.44 -0.51 -16.52
N GLY A 291 -5.56 -1.35 -15.48
CA GLY A 291 -5.00 -2.70 -15.48
C GLY A 291 -4.51 -3.16 -14.11
N SER A 292 -3.54 -4.07 -14.11
CA SER A 292 -2.86 -4.50 -12.90
C SER A 292 -1.37 -4.30 -13.02
N PHE A 293 -0.77 -3.64 -12.03
CA PHE A 293 0.61 -3.20 -12.05
C PHE A 293 1.31 -3.54 -10.73
N ILE A 294 2.60 -3.87 -10.82
CA ILE A 294 3.49 -4.00 -9.66
C ILE A 294 4.34 -2.73 -9.61
N ILE A 295 4.41 -2.06 -8.46
CA ILE A 295 5.16 -0.79 -8.35
C ILE A 295 6.65 -1.02 -8.63
N HIS A 296 7.22 -2.09 -8.07
CA HIS A 296 8.59 -2.54 -8.36
C HIS A 296 8.94 -2.52 -9.85
N ASP A 297 8.04 -3.05 -10.69
CA ASP A 297 8.29 -3.21 -12.14
C ASP A 297 8.29 -1.89 -12.91
N VAL A 298 7.66 -0.84 -12.38
CA VAL A 298 7.42 0.42 -13.11
C VAL A 298 8.13 1.63 -12.51
N VAL A 299 8.48 1.60 -11.23
CA VAL A 299 8.89 2.80 -10.48
C VAL A 299 10.19 3.44 -10.97
N THR A 300 11.08 2.64 -11.56
CA THR A 300 12.38 3.09 -12.06
C THR A 300 12.33 3.61 -13.50
N ALA A 301 11.21 3.41 -14.20
CA ALA A 301 10.98 3.88 -15.56
C ALA A 301 10.69 5.40 -15.61
N GLU A 302 10.61 5.95 -16.81
CA GLU A 302 10.13 7.32 -17.01
C GLU A 302 8.70 7.47 -16.45
N ASN A 303 8.46 8.55 -15.69
CA ASN A 303 7.24 8.78 -14.94
C ASN A 303 6.91 7.73 -13.85
N GLY A 304 7.82 6.80 -13.55
CA GLY A 304 7.58 5.69 -12.63
C GLY A 304 7.15 6.13 -11.22
N PHE A 305 7.68 7.25 -10.70
CA PHE A 305 7.23 7.80 -9.43
C PHE A 305 5.75 8.24 -9.47
N ALA A 306 5.33 8.96 -10.51
CA ALA A 306 3.92 9.34 -10.68
C ALA A 306 3.01 8.11 -10.90
N THR A 307 3.51 7.10 -11.63
CA THR A 307 2.80 5.81 -11.76
C THR A 307 2.63 5.13 -10.41
N SER A 308 3.62 5.17 -9.52
CA SER A 308 3.48 4.61 -8.17
C SER A 308 2.40 5.34 -7.35
N THR A 309 2.31 6.67 -7.40
CA THR A 309 1.21 7.43 -6.79
C THR A 309 -0.14 7.01 -7.34
N LYS A 310 -0.25 6.85 -8.67
CA LYS A 310 -1.48 6.39 -9.30
C LYS A 310 -1.90 4.99 -8.83
N ILE A 311 -0.95 4.09 -8.66
CA ILE A 311 -1.21 2.74 -8.17
C ILE A 311 -1.66 2.76 -6.70
N ILE A 312 -1.04 3.60 -5.87
CA ILE A 312 -1.34 3.69 -4.44
C ILE A 312 -2.70 4.36 -4.21
N ASN A 313 -2.94 5.54 -4.81
CA ASN A 313 -4.14 6.34 -4.53
C ASN A 313 -4.62 7.19 -5.72
N GLY A 314 -4.43 6.71 -6.96
CA GLY A 314 -4.75 7.48 -8.16
C GLY A 314 -6.22 7.89 -8.31
N GLY A 315 -7.15 7.22 -7.63
CA GLY A 315 -8.56 7.61 -7.63
C GLY A 315 -8.86 8.93 -6.91
N LEU A 316 -7.97 9.35 -5.99
CA LEU A 316 -8.10 10.58 -5.21
C LEU A 316 -7.02 11.61 -5.56
N GLU A 317 -5.84 11.17 -5.97
CA GLU A 317 -4.66 12.03 -6.11
C GLU A 317 -4.25 12.28 -7.56
N CYS A 318 -4.89 11.63 -8.52
CA CYS A 318 -4.55 11.76 -9.93
C CYS A 318 -5.76 12.18 -10.77
N GLY A 319 -5.49 13.02 -11.78
CA GLY A 319 -6.52 13.51 -12.70
C GLY A 319 -7.15 14.84 -12.26
N PRO A 320 -8.12 15.34 -13.04
CA PRO A 320 -8.65 16.69 -12.86
C PRO A 320 -9.46 16.88 -11.58
N GLU A 321 -9.97 15.78 -11.01
CA GLU A 321 -10.79 15.78 -9.78
C GLU A 321 -9.96 15.43 -8.54
N ALA A 322 -8.63 15.44 -8.64
CA ALA A 322 -7.77 15.13 -7.50
C ALA A 322 -7.97 16.15 -6.36
N THR A 323 -8.08 15.66 -5.13
CA THR A 323 -8.43 16.44 -3.92
C THR A 323 -7.32 16.51 -2.90
#